data_AF-A0A920EPH2-F1
#
_entry.id   AF-A0A920EPH2-F1
#
_cell.length_a   1.000
_cell.length_b   1.000
_cell.length_c   1.000
_cell.angle_alpha   90.00
_cell.angle_beta   90.00
_cell.angle_gamma   90.00
#
_symmetry.space_group_name_H-M   'P 1'
#
loop_
_entity.id
_entity.type
_entity.pdbx_description
1 polymer ?
#
loop_
_entity_poly.entity_id
_entity_poly.type
_entity_poly.pdbx_seq_one_letter_code
_entity_poly.pdbx_strand_id
1 'polypeptide(L)' 'MKARYSEAELSEIVQMALSDHVSFKDISAQYGLAEKDVVKLMRENLKKGSYRAWRKRVSTFGARREFYK' A
#
# COMPACT_ATOMS: atom_id res chain seq x y z
N MET A 1 -7.51 3.65 18.85
CA MET A 1 -6.72 2.50 18.34
C MET A 1 -5.25 2.85 18.50
N LYS A 2 -4.44 2.02 19.17
CA LYS A 2 -2.98 2.21 19.21
C LYS A 2 -2.44 2.07 17.79
N ALA A 3 -1.71 3.07 17.31
CA ALA A 3 -0.97 2.92 16.08
C ALA A 3 0.06 1.80 16.29
N ARG A 4 -0.02 0.76 15.44
CA ARG A 4 0.93 -0.37 15.45
C ARG A 4 2.30 0.02 14.86
N TYR A 5 2.39 1.23 14.32
CA TYR A 5 3.53 1.83 13.64
C TYR A 5 3.73 3.26 14.16
N SER A 6 4.97 3.71 14.21
CA SER A 6 5.31 5.13 14.40
C SER A 6 4.82 5.97 13.23
N GLU A 7 4.72 7.29 13.41
CA GLU A 7 4.35 8.21 12.32
C GLU A 7 5.35 8.15 11.15
N ALA A 8 6.64 7.93 11.45
CA ALA A 8 7.68 7.77 10.45
C ALA A 8 7.47 6.50 9.61
N GLU A 9 7.27 5.35 10.27
CA GLU A 9 6.99 4.09 9.58
C GLU A 9 5.69 4.17 8.76
N LEU A 10 4.66 4.83 9.29
CA LEU A 10 3.40 5.02 8.56
C LEU A 10 3.62 5.85 7.29
N SER A 11 4.38 6.95 7.39
CA SER A 11 4.74 7.78 6.24
C SER A 11 5.52 6.98 5.19
N GLU A 12 6.47 6.16 5.64
CA GLU A 12 7.28 5.31 4.76
C GLU A 12 6.43 4.24 4.06
N ILE A 13 5.56 3.53 4.79
CA ILE A 13 4.62 2.56 4.22
C ILE A 13 3.71 3.22 3.17
N VAL A 14 3.22 4.44 3.44
CA VAL A 14 2.39 5.20 2.48
C VAL A 14 3.20 5.60 1.24
N GLN A 15 4.44 6.07 1.41
CA GLN A 15 5.33 6.40 0.28
C GLN A 15 5.64 5.18 -0.57
N MET A 16 5.97 4.05 0.06
CA MET A 16 6.19 2.77 -0.60
C MET A 16 4.94 2.32 -1.36
N ALA A 17 3.77 2.37 -0.74
CA ALA A 17 2.52 1.96 -1.39
C ALA A 17 2.10 2.88 -2.55
N LEU A 18 2.54 4.14 -2.56
CA LEU A 18 2.31 5.08 -3.66
C LEU A 18 3.31 4.89 -4.82
N SER A 19 4.45 4.25 -4.57
CA SER A 19 5.49 4.00 -5.57
C SER A 19 5.09 2.89 -6.52
N ASP A 20 5.16 3.16 -7.82
CA ASP A 20 4.88 2.16 -8.85
C ASP A 20 6.01 1.09 -8.96
N HIS A 21 7.15 1.31 -8.30
CA HIS A 21 8.30 0.40 -8.27
C HIS A 21 8.32 -0.53 -7.07
N VAL A 22 7.40 -0.36 -6.11
CA VAL A 22 7.38 -1.15 -4.87
C VAL A 22 6.15 -2.04 -4.88
N SER A 23 6.36 -3.34 -4.69
CA SER A 23 5.28 -4.31 -4.60
C SER A 23 4.76 -4.45 -3.17
N PHE A 24 3.54 -4.99 -3.01
CA PHE A 24 3.06 -5.36 -1.67
C PHE A 24 3.92 -6.45 -1.02
N LYS A 25 4.65 -7.25 -1.80
CA LYS A 25 5.59 -8.25 -1.27
C LYS A 25 6.78 -7.57 -0.60
N ASP A 26 7.29 -6.48 -1.16
CA ASP A 26 8.40 -5.72 -0.58
C ASP A 26 7.98 -5.07 0.74
N ILE A 27 6.78 -4.46 0.76
CA ILE A 27 6.19 -3.90 1.99
C ILE A 27 5.95 -4.99 3.03
N SER A 28 5.50 -6.18 2.60
CA SER A 28 5.31 -7.34 3.47
C SER A 28 6.63 -7.85 4.05
N ALA A 29 7.69 -7.88 3.25
CA ALA A 29 9.01 -8.33 3.69
C ALA A 29 9.63 -7.38 4.73
N GLN A 30 9.39 -6.07 4.61
CA GLN A 30 9.94 -5.07 5.53
C GLN A 30 9.09 -4.89 6.80
N TYR A 31 7.76 -4.83 6.68
CA TYR A 31 6.85 -4.47 7.79
C TYR A 31 5.92 -5.60 8.23
N GLY A 32 6.01 -6.78 7.63
CA GLY A 32 5.12 -7.92 7.91
C GLY A 32 3.66 -7.66 7.53
N LEU A 33 3.39 -6.65 6.70
CA LEU A 33 2.04 -6.23 6.32
C LEU A 33 1.50 -7.07 5.16
N ALA A 34 0.28 -7.58 5.28
CA ALA A 34 -0.41 -8.16 4.14
C ALA A 34 -0.99 -7.06 3.25
N GLU A 35 -1.25 -7.35 1.97
CA GLU A 35 -1.84 -6.39 1.04
C GLU A 35 -3.13 -5.75 1.60
N LYS A 36 -4.00 -6.54 2.23
CA LYS A 36 -5.24 -6.05 2.86
C LYS A 36 -4.99 -4.97 3.92
N ASP A 37 -3.89 -5.09 4.67
CA ASP A 37 -3.54 -4.17 5.75
C ASP A 37 -2.99 -2.88 5.15
N VAL A 38 -2.16 -2.96 4.11
CA VAL A 38 -1.69 -1.80 3.33
C VAL A 38 -2.87 -1.06 2.69
N VAL A 39 -3.82 -1.78 2.09
CA VAL A 39 -5.03 -1.20 1.51
C VAL A 39 -5.86 -0.44 2.55
N LYS A 40 -6.01 -1.01 3.75
CA LYS A 40 -6.71 -0.38 4.86
C LYS A 40 -5.99 0.90 5.31
N LEU A 41 -4.67 0.83 5.49
CA LEU A 41 -3.84 1.99 5.83
C LEU A 41 -3.97 3.10 4.79
N MET A 42 -3.89 2.76 3.51
CA MET A 42 -4.03 3.73 2.42
C MET A 42 -5.42 4.37 2.38
N ARG A 43 -6.47 3.63 2.74
CA ARG A 43 -7.83 4.17 2.83
C ARG A 43 -8.00 5.15 3.99
N GLU A 44 -7.30 4.92 5.09
CA GLU A 44 -7.33 5.75 6.30
C GLU A 44 -6.46 7.02 6.14
N ASN A 45 -5.37 6.93 5.37
CA ASN A 45 -4.39 8.02 5.23
C ASN A 45 -4.60 8.90 3.99
N LEU A 46 -5.23 8.41 2.93
CA LEU A 46 -5.47 9.19 1.72
C LEU A 46 -6.86 9.82 1.71
N LYS A 47 -6.95 11.02 1.11
CA LYS A 47 -8.23 11.60 0.70
C LYS A 47 -8.94 10.66 -0.27
N LYS A 48 -10.28 10.62 -0.21
CA LYS A 48 -11.14 9.73 -1.01
C LYS A 48 -10.80 9.73 -2.51
N GLY A 49 -10.53 10.90 -3.09
CA GLY A 49 -10.13 11.03 -4.51
C GLY A 49 -8.78 10.39 -4.81
N SER A 50 -7.75 10.71 -4.01
CA SER A 50 -6.41 10.13 -4.13
C SER A 50 -6.43 8.62 -3.94
N TYR A 51 -7.21 8.11 -2.97
CA TYR A 51 -7.39 6.68 -2.76
C TYR A 51 -8.00 5.98 -3.99
N ARG A 52 -9.04 6.57 -4.61
CA ARG A 52 -9.64 6.02 -5.84
C ARG A 52 -8.64 5.98 -6.99
N ALA A 53 -7.85 7.04 -7.18
CA ALA A 53 -6.82 7.11 -8.22
C ALA A 53 -5.72 6.05 -7.98
N TRP A 54 -5.24 5.94 -6.75
CA TRP A 54 -4.28 4.91 -6.35
C TRP A 54 -4.84 3.50 -6.58
N ARG A 55 -6.07 3.21 -6.17
CA ARG A 55 -6.72 1.90 -6.42
C ARG A 55 -6.83 1.58 -7.90
N LYS A 56 -7.11 2.57 -8.75
CA LYS A 56 -7.12 2.38 -10.20
C LYS A 56 -5.73 2.01 -10.70
N ARG A 57 -4.67 2.71 -10.25
CA ARG A 57 -3.28 2.37 -10.57
C ARG A 57 -2.91 0.96 -10.12
N VAL A 58 -3.19 0.60 -8.86
CA VAL A 58 -2.93 -0.75 -8.34
C VAL A 58 -3.64 -1.82 -9.16
N SER A 59 -4.87 -1.58 -9.62
CA SER A 59 -5.57 -2.51 -10.51
C SER A 59 -4.94 -2.61 -11.90
N THR A 60 -4.46 -1.51 -12.47
CA THR A 60 -3.80 -1.48 -13.79
C THR A 60 -2.41 -2.10 -13.75
N PHE A 61 -1.60 -1.81 -12.72
CA PHE A 61 -0.25 -2.37 -12.55
C PHE A 61 -0.28 -3.77 -11.94
N GLY A 62 -1.25 -4.08 -11.09
CA GLY A 62 -1.49 -5.41 -10.54
C GLY A 62 -1.81 -6.44 -11.62
N ALA A 63 -2.47 -6.04 -12.71
CA ALA A 63 -2.70 -6.88 -13.87
C ALA A 63 -1.43 -7.19 -14.69
N ARG A 64 -0.33 -6.45 -14.49
CA ARG A 64 1.00 -6.76 -15.05
C ARG A 64 1.89 -7.55 -14.09
N ARG A 65 1.40 -7.91 -12.89
CA ARG A 65 2.09 -8.88 -12.03
C ARG A 65 1.87 -10.26 -12.61
N GLU A 66 2.87 -10.73 -13.32
CA GLU A 66 3.01 -12.04 -13.95
C GLU A 66 2.92 -13.24 -12.98
N PHE A 67 2.36 -13.09 -11.78
CA PHE A 67 2.13 -14.17 -10.83
C PHE A 67 0.94 -13.82 -9.92
N TYR A 68 -0.26 -13.79 -10.48
CA TYR A 68 -1.43 -14.25 -9.73
C TYR A 68 -1.41 -15.77 -9.86
N LYS A 69 -1.21 -16.48 -8.75
CA LYS A 69 -1.27 -17.95 -8.71
C LYS A 69 -2.59 -18.46 -9.28
#